data_AF-A0A1G5SIH7-F1
#
_entry.id   AF-A0A1G5SIH7-F1
#
_cell.length_a   1.000
_cell.length_b   1.000
_cell.length_c   1.000
_cell.angle_alpha   90.00
_cell.angle_beta   90.00
_cell.angle_gamma   90.00
#
_symmetry.space_group_name_H-M   'P 1'
#
loop_
_entity.id
_entity.type
_entity.pdbx_description
1 polymer ?
#
loop_
_entity_poly.entity_id
_entity_poly.type
_entity_poly.pdbx_seq_one_letter_code
_entity_poly.pdbx_strand_id
1 'polypeptide(L)' 'MLGVRRSSITIAAEVLQKKKLISYNRGDISILDREGLEAASCECYDAIKGYYAKLLCHLSDQSDSISGR' A
#
# COMPACT_ATOMS: atom_id res chain seq x y z
N MET A 1 8.22 1.24 -7.64
CA MET A 1 9.47 1.05 -6.88
C MET A 1 9.80 2.37 -6.16
N LEU A 2 10.06 2.36 -4.86
CA LEU A 2 10.19 3.58 -4.02
C LEU A 2 11.58 4.26 -4.07
N GLY A 3 12.48 3.87 -4.96
CA GLY A 3 13.83 4.46 -5.09
C GLY A 3 14.78 4.22 -3.90
N VAL A 4 14.37 3.42 -2.90
CA VAL A 4 15.14 3.15 -1.67
C VAL A 4 15.79 1.77 -1.67
N ARG A 5 16.84 1.60 -0.86
CA ARG A 5 17.49 0.30 -0.65
C ARG A 5 16.54 -0.67 0.07
N ARG A 6 16.59 -1.96 -0.30
CA ARG A 6 15.78 -3.03 0.34
C ARG A 6 15.99 -3.10 1.85
N SER A 7 17.19 -2.81 2.34
CA SER A 7 17.50 -2.78 3.77
C SER A 7 16.64 -1.77 4.54
N SER A 8 16.39 -0.59 3.95
CA SER A 8 15.54 0.43 4.57
C SER A 8 14.08 -0.02 4.65
N ILE A 9 13.61 -0.76 3.64
CA ILE A 9 12.27 -1.37 3.64
C ILE A 9 12.17 -2.43 4.75
N THR A 10 13.20 -3.27 4.92
CA THR A 10 13.23 -4.28 5.99
C THR A 10 13.11 -3.64 7.37
N ILE A 11 13.88 -2.58 7.65
CA ILE A 11 13.84 -1.89 8.94
C ILE A 11 12.44 -1.31 9.21
N ALA A 12 11.83 -0.66 8.21
CA ALA A 12 10.47 -0.14 8.34
C ALA A 12 9.44 -1.26 8.57
N ALA A 13 9.55 -2.36 7.81
CA ALA A 13 8.68 -3.53 7.96
C ALA A 13 8.79 -4.17 9.34
N GLU A 14 10.00 -4.31 9.88
CA GLU A 14 10.22 -4.82 11.25
C GLU A 14 9.54 -3.94 12.30
N VAL A 15 9.64 -2.61 12.17
CA VAL A 15 8.99 -1.68 13.12
C VAL A 15 7.46 -1.83 13.08
N LEU A 16 6.88 -1.93 11.88
CA LEU A 16 5.44 -2.11 11.72
C LEU A 16 4.97 -3.50 12.19
N GLN A 17 5.78 -4.54 11.97
CA GLN A 17 5.51 -5.90 12.44
C GLN A 17 5.57 -6.00 13.97
N LYS A 18 6.54 -5.34 14.62
CA LYS A 18 6.60 -5.24 16.10
C LYS A 18 5.37 -4.55 16.69
N LYS A 19 4.79 -3.59 15.96
CA LYS A 19 3.52 -2.95 16.31
C LYS A 19 2.28 -3.80 16.00
N LYS A 20 2.44 -5.02 15.47
CA LYS A 20 1.36 -5.93 15.05
C LYS A 20 0.43 -5.35 13.97
N LEU A 21 0.89 -4.36 13.21
CA LEU A 21 0.12 -3.73 12.13
C LEU A 21 0.16 -4.57 10.85
N ILE A 22 1.30 -5.24 10.63
CA ILE A 22 1.53 -6.11 9.48
C ILE A 22 2.15 -7.43 9.91
N SER A 23 1.96 -8.47 9.11
CA SER A 23 2.76 -9.68 9.11
C SER A 23 3.69 -9.64 7.90
N TYR A 24 4.98 -9.82 8.14
CA TYR A 24 5.98 -9.88 7.08
C TYR A 24 6.65 -11.26 7.09
N ASN A 25 6.52 -11.95 5.96
CA ASN A 25 7.34 -13.10 5.61
C ASN A 25 8.15 -12.74 4.35
N ARG A 26 9.29 -13.39 4.12
CA ARG A 26 10.22 -12.99 3.05
C ARG A 26 9.53 -12.95 1.67
N GLY A 27 9.21 -11.74 1.19
CA GLY A 27 8.52 -11.50 -0.08
C GLY A 27 7.00 -11.30 0.02
N ASP A 28 6.41 -11.58 1.18
CA ASP A 28 4.97 -11.50 1.44
C ASP A 28 4.67 -10.55 2.60
N ILE A 29 3.84 -9.53 2.33
CA ILE A 29 3.35 -8.60 3.34
C ILE A 29 1.84 -8.79 3.46
N SER A 30 1.36 -9.17 4.64
CA SER A 30 -0.06 -9.22 4.98
C SER A 30 -0.40 -8.10 5.96
N ILE A 31 -1.49 -7.39 5.70
CA ILE A 31 -1.98 -6.33 6.60
C ILE A 31 -2.84 -6.99 7.67
N LEU A 32 -2.50 -6.79 8.94
CA LEU A 32 -3.26 -7.33 10.08
C LEU A 32 -4.25 -6.31 10.61
N ASP A 33 -3.81 -5.05 10.70
CA ASP A 33 -4.62 -3.93 11.16
C ASP A 33 -4.44 -2.76 10.19
N ARG A 34 -5.50 -2.49 9.43
CA ARG A 34 -5.51 -1.40 8.46
C ARG A 34 -5.59 -0.05 9.15
N GLU A 35 -6.48 0.11 10.14
CA GLU A 35 -6.70 1.40 10.80
C GLU A 35 -5.44 1.83 11.57
N GLY A 36 -4.81 0.90 12.30
CA GLY A 36 -3.54 1.16 12.97
C GLY A 36 -2.40 1.48 12.01
N LEU A 37 -2.40 0.92 10.79
CA LEU A 37 -1.42 1.21 9.75
C LEU A 37 -1.64 2.59 9.11
N GLU A 38 -2.90 2.97 8.89
CA GLU A 38 -3.26 4.32 8.43
C GLU A 38 -2.87 5.36 9.49
N ALA A 39 -3.15 5.12 10.77
CA ALA A 39 -2.75 6.01 11.88
C ALA A 39 -1.23 6.11 12.08
N ALA A 40 -0.47 5.06 11.75
CA ALA A 40 0.99 5.06 11.80
C ALA A 40 1.65 5.71 10.57
N SER A 41 0.88 5.93 9.50
CA SER A 41 1.35 6.58 8.29
C SER A 41 1.30 8.10 8.44
N CYS A 42 2.14 8.80 7.69
CA CYS A 42 2.02 10.25 7.56
C CYS A 42 0.94 10.63 6.54
N GLU A 43 0.65 11.93 6.45
CA GLU A 43 -0.30 12.54 5.51
C GLU A 43 -0.04 12.17 4.04
N CYS A 44 1.18 11.73 3.71
CA CYS A 44 1.54 11.20 2.40
C CYS A 44 0.65 10.02 1.99
N TYR A 45 0.19 9.19 2.94
CA TYR A 45 -0.69 8.08 2.64
C TYR A 45 -2.01 8.55 2.02
N ASP A 46 -2.64 9.55 2.62
CA ASP A 46 -3.92 10.10 2.13
C ASP A 46 -3.76 10.82 0.79
N ALA A 47 -2.68 11.56 0.61
CA ALA A 47 -2.36 12.20 -0.67
C ALA A 47 -2.24 11.15 -1.80
N ILE A 48 -1.52 10.06 -1.54
CA ILE A 48 -1.36 8.96 -2.49
C ILE A 48 -2.69 8.23 -2.71
N LYS A 49 -3.44 7.90 -1.65
CA LYS A 49 -4.75 7.24 -1.71
C LYS A 49 -5.74 8.04 -2.56
N GLY A 50 -5.78 9.36 -2.40
CA GLY A 50 -6.59 10.26 -3.22
C GLY A 50 -6.16 10.28 -4.68
N TYR A 51 -4.85 10.23 -4.96
CA TYR A 51 -4.33 10.15 -6.33
C TYR A 51 -4.72 8.82 -7.00
N TYR A 52 -4.56 7.70 -6.30
CA TYR A 52 -4.97 6.38 -6.78
C TYR A 52 -6.48 6.28 -6.95
N ALA A 53 -7.29 6.84 -6.04
CA ALA A 53 -8.75 6.86 -6.17
C ALA A 53 -9.19 7.58 -7.46
N LYS A 54 -8.57 8.72 -7.80
CA LYS A 54 -8.82 9.44 -9.05
C LYS A 54 -8.43 8.61 -10.27
N LEU A 55 -7.27 7.95 -10.22
CA LEU A 55 -6.79 7.09 -11.31
C LEU A 55 -7.70 5.87 -11.51
N LEU A 56 -8.06 5.19 -10.43
CA LEU A 56 -8.91 3.98 -10.44
C LEU A 56 -10.35 4.30 -10.86
N CYS A 57 -10.89 5.47 -10.49
CA CYS A 57 -12.16 5.97 -10.99
C CYS A 57 -12.17 6.12 -12.52
N HIS A 58 -11.03 6.42 -13.15
CA HIS A 58 -10.90 6.42 -14.61
C HIS A 58 -10.72 5.03 -15.21
N LEU A 59 -10.16 4.07 -14.46
CA LEU A 59 -9.99 2.69 -14.93
C LEU A 59 -11.29 1.88 -14.87
N SER A 60 -12.24 2.21 -13.99
CA SER A 60 -13.59 1.63 -14.03
C SER A 60 -14.34 1.98 -15.31
N ASP A 61 -14.03 3.11 -15.96
CA ASP A 61 -14.61 3.48 -17.28
C ASP A 61 -14.00 2.65 -18.43
N GLN A 62 -12.75 2.21 -18.30
CA GLN A 62 -12.05 1.39 -19.30
C GLN A 62 -12.24 -0.14 -19.13
N SER A 63 -12.71 -0.59 -17.97
CA SER A 63 -12.93 -2.02 -17.68
C SER A 63 -14.10 -2.59 -18.50
N ASP A 64 -15.11 -1.76 -18.80
CA ASP A 64 -16.25 -2.13 -19.64
C ASP A 64 -15.91 -2.16 -21.15
N SER A 65 -14.75 -1.62 -21.56
CA SER A 65 -14.32 -1.60 -22.97
C SER A 65 -13.32 -2.71 -23.33
N ILE A 66 -12.76 -3.43 -22.34
CA ILE A 66 -11.69 -4.43 -22.57
C ILE A 66 -12.21 -5.88 -22.49
N SER A 67 -13.41 -6.13 -21.95
CA SER A 67 -14.08 -7.45 -22.03
C SER A 67 -14.84 -7.66 -23.36
N GLY A 68 -14.30 -7.13 -24.46
CA GLY A 68 -14.93 -7.09 -25.78
C GLY A 68 -13.98 -7.45 -26.92
N ARG A 69 -13.12 -8.48 -26.76
CA ARG A 69 -12.64 -9.35 -27.85
C ARG A 69 -11.82 -10.52 -27.36
#